data_AF-A0AAJ2AHH6-F1
#
_entry.id   AF-A0AAJ2AHH6-F1
#
_cell.length_a   1.000
_cell.length_b   1.000
_cell.length_c   1.000
_cell.angle_alpha   90.00
_cell.angle_beta   90.00
_cell.angle_gamma   90.00
#
_symmetry.space_group_name_H-M   'P 1'
#
loop_
_entity.id
_entity.type
_entity.pdbx_description
1 polymer ?
#
loop_
_entity_poly.entity_id
_entity_poly.type
_entity_poly.pdbx_seq_one_letter_code
_entity_poly.pdbx_strand_id
1 'polypeptide(L)' 'MRLVPVPPHAFRDALLAAGVPKPETDLILYLLTTVLDGRNDKPADGVRAALHREACSFEDYATRAVASGVWDV' A
#
# COMPACT_ATOMS: atom_id res chain seq x y z
N MET A 1 2.40 -16.04 -8.12
CA MET A 1 3.38 -15.30 -7.29
C MET A 1 3.17 -15.69 -5.83
N ARG A 2 4.22 -15.96 -5.06
CA ARG A 2 4.13 -16.34 -3.64
C ARG A 2 4.67 -15.18 -2.81
N LEU A 3 3.86 -14.64 -1.91
CA LEU A 3 4.30 -13.65 -0.92
C LEU A 3 4.99 -14.38 0.24
N VAL A 4 6.09 -13.82 0.74
CA VAL A 4 6.85 -14.34 1.88
C VAL A 4 6.99 -13.21 2.91
N PRO A 5 6.67 -13.45 4.19
CA PRO A 5 6.86 -12.45 5.23
C PRO A 5 8.33 -12.03 5.35
N VAL A 6 8.56 -10.74 5.52
CA VAL A 6 9.90 -10.17 5.74
C VAL A 6 9.94 -9.58 7.15
N PRO A 7 11.01 -9.84 7.94
CA PRO A 7 11.18 -9.19 9.23
C PRO A 7 11.24 -7.66 9.10
N PRO A 8 10.64 -6.89 10.03
CA PRO A 8 10.57 -5.43 9.92
C PRO A 8 11.93 -4.73 9.73
N HIS A 9 12.97 -5.19 10.41
CA HIS A 9 14.32 -4.61 10.27
C HIS A 9 14.89 -4.83 8.87
N ALA A 10 14.71 -6.02 8.29
CA ALA A 10 15.19 -6.33 6.94
C ALA A 10 14.45 -5.48 5.89
N PHE A 11 13.15 -5.22 6.09
CA PHE A 11 12.38 -4.33 5.23
C PHE A 11 12.86 -2.87 5.33
N ARG A 12 13.14 -2.40 6.55
CA ARG A 12 13.70 -1.07 6.81
C ARG A 12 15.04 -0.87 6.11
N ASP A 13 15.96 -1.83 6.26
CA ASP A 13 17.30 -1.73 5.66
C ASP A 13 17.24 -1.73 4.13
N ALA A 14 16.32 -2.50 3.54
CA ALA A 14 16.08 -2.53 2.10
C ALA A 14 15.55 -1.17 1.57
N LEU A 15 14.65 -0.50 2.28
CA LEU A 15 14.15 0.83 1.90
C LEU A 15 15.28 1.88 1.90
N LEU A 16 16.12 1.87 2.94
CA LEU A 16 17.27 2.77 3.03
C LEU A 16 18.29 2.51 1.92
N ALA A 17 18.56 1.23 1.62
CA ALA A 17 19.44 0.84 0.51
C ALA A 17 18.88 1.25 -0.86
N ALA A 18 17.55 1.29 -1.01
CA ALA A 18 16.87 1.78 -2.20
C ALA A 18 16.82 3.33 -2.29
N GLY A 19 17.41 4.05 -1.33
CA GLY A 19 17.49 5.51 -1.34
C GLY A 19 16.23 6.22 -0.82
N VAL A 20 15.29 5.49 -0.20
CA VAL A 20 14.14 6.12 0.47
C VAL A 20 14.66 6.90 1.69
N PRO A 21 14.29 8.17 1.86
CA PRO A 21 14.81 8.93 2.99
C PRO A 21 14.29 8.38 4.32
N LYS A 22 15.06 8.63 5.39
CA LYS A 22 14.80 8.04 6.71
C LYS A 22 13.40 8.35 7.26
N PRO A 23 12.88 9.60 7.19
CA PRO A 23 11.54 9.92 7.70
C PRO A 23 10.44 9.07 7.03
N GLU A 24 10.51 8.92 5.71
CA GLU A 24 9.58 8.12 4.91
C GLU A 24 9.72 6.64 5.23
N THR A 25 10.95 6.14 5.36
CA THR A 25 11.23 4.76 5.76
C THR A 25 10.59 4.44 7.12
N ASP A 26 10.80 5.31 8.11
CA ASP A 26 10.26 5.11 9.46
C ASP A 26 8.72 5.18 9.46
N LEU A 27 8.12 6.06 8.65
CA LEU A 27 6.68 6.13 8.46
C LEU A 27 6.12 4.84 7.84
N ILE A 28 6.74 4.35 6.76
CA ILE A 28 6.30 3.10 6.12
C ILE A 28 6.40 1.93 7.11
N LEU A 29 7.48 1.87 7.89
CA LEU A 29 7.65 0.83 8.90
C LEU A 29 6.53 0.89 9.94
N TYR A 30 6.21 2.08 10.47
CA TYR A 30 5.09 2.29 11.38
C TYR A 30 3.76 1.79 10.79
N LEU A 31 3.45 2.14 9.54
CA LEU A 31 2.21 1.71 8.89
C LEU A 31 2.12 0.17 8.85
N LEU A 32 3.21 -0.51 8.47
CA LEU A 32 3.22 -1.96 8.31
C LEU A 32 3.23 -2.72 9.65
N THR A 33 3.85 -2.17 10.70
CA THR A 33 3.95 -2.87 12.01
C THR A 33 2.87 -2.48 12.99
N THR A 34 2.12 -1.40 12.75
CA THR A 34 1.15 -0.87 13.72
C THR A 34 -0.25 -0.72 13.15
N VAL A 35 -0.41 -0.32 11.88
CA VAL A 35 -1.75 -0.06 11.31
C VAL A 35 -2.38 -1.32 10.72
N LEU A 36 -1.57 -2.30 10.32
CA LEU A 36 -2.02 -3.58 9.77
C LEU A 36 -2.26 -4.65 10.85
N ASP A 37 -2.73 -4.24 12.03
CA ASP A 37 -3.11 -5.12 13.15
C ASP A 37 -4.52 -5.71 13.03
N GLY A 38 -5.20 -5.46 11.92
CA GLY A 38 -6.55 -5.95 11.61
C GLY A 38 -7.67 -4.96 11.93
N ARG A 39 -7.43 -3.86 12.65
CA ARG A 39 -8.49 -2.89 12.99
C ARG A 39 -9.05 -2.11 11.79
N ASN A 40 -8.40 -2.22 10.63
CA ASN A 40 -8.76 -1.54 9.38
C ASN A 40 -9.20 -2.53 8.27
N ASP A 41 -9.52 -3.79 8.61
CA ASP A 41 -9.79 -4.84 7.63
C ASP A 41 -11.22 -4.85 7.07
N LYS A 42 -12.17 -4.19 7.75
CA LYS A 42 -13.57 -4.14 7.33
C LYS A 42 -13.85 -2.91 6.47
N PRO A 43 -14.46 -3.09 5.28
CA PRO A 43 -14.90 -1.96 4.48
C PRO A 43 -16.06 -1.22 5.17
N ALA A 44 -16.16 0.08 4.89
CA ALA A 44 -17.31 0.92 5.23
C ALA A 44 -17.88 1.53 3.94
N ASP A 45 -19.12 2.01 3.98
CA ASP A 45 -19.86 2.44 2.79
C ASP A 45 -20.03 3.95 2.65
N GLY A 46 -19.42 4.75 3.54
CA GLY A 46 -19.57 6.21 3.54
C GLY A 46 -19.20 6.88 2.22
N VAL A 47 -18.14 6.41 1.54
CA VAL A 47 -17.74 6.94 0.22
C VAL A 47 -18.77 6.58 -0.86
N ARG A 48 -19.28 5.34 -0.85
CA ARG A 48 -20.33 4.88 -1.77
C ARG A 48 -21.61 5.70 -1.58
N ALA A 49 -21.98 5.99 -0.33
CA ALA A 49 -23.12 6.83 0.01
C ALA A 49 -22.93 8.28 -0.47
N ALA A 50 -21.75 8.87 -0.28
CA ALA A 50 -21.46 10.25 -0.67
C ALA A 50 -21.37 10.47 -2.19
N LEU A 51 -20.85 9.48 -2.92
CA LEU A 51 -20.57 9.59 -4.36
C LEU A 51 -21.59 8.89 -5.26
N HIS A 52 -22.54 8.16 -4.69
CA HIS A 52 -23.56 7.37 -5.41
C HIS A 52 -22.97 6.44 -6.50
N ARG A 53 -21.79 5.86 -6.22
CA ARG A 53 -21.12 4.87 -7.08
C ARG A 53 -20.34 3.86 -6.26
N GLU A 54 -20.11 2.69 -6.83
CA GLU A 54 -19.27 1.66 -6.24
C GLU A 54 -17.77 2.02 -6.27
N ALA A 55 -16.99 1.38 -5.39
CA ALA A 55 -15.54 1.42 -5.45
C ALA A 55 -15.05 0.68 -6.71
N CYS A 56 -13.98 1.18 -7.34
CA CYS A 56 -13.32 0.41 -8.40
C CYS A 56 -12.55 -0.76 -7.78
N SER A 57 -12.39 -1.84 -8.53
CA SER A 57 -11.50 -2.94 -8.12
C SER A 57 -10.04 -2.48 -8.10
N PHE A 58 -9.19 -3.20 -7.37
CA PHE A 58 -7.76 -2.92 -7.38
C PHE A 58 -7.15 -3.27 -8.74
N GLU A 59 -7.69 -4.29 -9.41
CA GLU A 59 -7.32 -4.75 -10.74
C GLU A 59 -7.57 -3.68 -11.81
N ASP A 60 -8.73 -3.02 -11.76
CA ASP A 60 -9.05 -1.91 -12.69
C ASP A 60 -8.12 -0.72 -12.47
N TYR A 61 -7.82 -0.41 -11.20
CA TYR A 61 -6.87 0.63 -10.86
C TYR A 61 -5.47 0.31 -11.40
N ALA A 62 -4.96 -0.90 -11.13
CA ALA A 62 -3.63 -1.33 -11.56
C ALA A 62 -3.51 -1.32 -13.09
N THR A 63 -4.52 -1.81 -13.80
CA THR A 63 -4.56 -1.79 -15.28
C THR A 63 -4.45 -0.36 -15.81
N ARG A 64 -5.19 0.59 -15.21
CA ARG A 64 -5.15 2.00 -15.59
C ARG A 64 -3.81 2.67 -15.26
N ALA A 65 -3.20 2.34 -14.13
CA ALA A 65 -1.91 2.88 -13.71
C ALA A 65 -0.78 2.43 -14.63
N VAL A 66 -0.74 1.14 -15.01
CA VAL A 66 0.19 0.63 -16.03
C VAL A 66 -0.02 1.39 -17.34
N ALA A 67 -1.28 1.49 -17.81
CA ALA A 67 -1.59 2.15 -19.08
C ALA A 67 -1.22 3.64 -19.12
N SER A 68 -1.19 4.32 -17.96
CA SER A 68 -0.77 5.72 -17.89
C SER A 68 0.75 5.92 -17.89
N GLY A 69 1.55 4.85 -17.82
CA GLY A 69 3.02 4.92 -17.83
C GLY A 69 3.63 5.51 -16.55
N VAL A 70 2.89 5.56 -15.44
CA VAL A 70 3.41 6.08 -14.15
C VAL A 70 4.30 5.08 -13.43
N TRP A 71 4.21 3.80 -13.82
CA TRP A 71 5.12 2.77 -13.38
C TRP A 71 6.13 2.51 -14.50
N ASP A 72 7.41 2.59 -14.13
CA ASP A 72 8.50 2.11 -14.97
C ASP A 72 8.52 0.58 -14.80
N VAL A 73 7.76 -0.11 -15.65
CA VAL A 73 7.61 -1.58 -15.67
C VAL A 73 8.62 -2.24 -16.58
#